data_AF-A0A6G8I2N7-F1
#
_entry.id   AF-A0A6G8I2N7-F1
#
_cell.length_a   1.000
_cell.length_b   1.000
_cell.length_c   1.000
_cell.angle_alpha   90.00
_cell.angle_beta   90.00
_cell.angle_gamma   90.00
#
_symmetry.space_group_name_H-M   'P 1'
#
loop_
_entity.id
_entity.type
_entity.pdbx_description
1 polymer ?
#
loop_
_entity_poly.entity_id
_entity_poly.type
_entity_poly.pdbx_seq_one_letter_code
_entity_poly.pdbx_strand_id
1 'polypeptide(L)'
;MSNLEKAKWLQINYGNYPLKWYLEDKKRLDAIYQKAYRLYLRNIQDRVNETRQAELDKVGERMRQAYAEVYHANYDEDFSANRLETHHRVQAIRHLWNVSVVA
;
A
#
# COMPACT_ATOMS: atom_id res chain seq x y z
N MET A 1 -10.49 -1.15 -24.04
CA MET A 1 -11.04 -2.53 -24.10
C MET A 1 -12.34 -2.55 -24.87
N SER A 2 -12.42 -3.46 -25.83
CA SER A 2 -13.62 -3.86 -26.56
C SER A 2 -14.67 -4.49 -25.64
N ASN A 3 -15.91 -4.61 -26.13
CA ASN A 3 -16.99 -5.24 -25.36
C ASN A 3 -16.68 -6.70 -25.01
N LEU A 4 -16.07 -7.45 -25.92
CA LEU A 4 -15.68 -8.84 -25.68
C LEU A 4 -14.62 -8.95 -24.58
N GLU A 5 -13.62 -8.07 -24.58
CA GLU A 5 -12.59 -8.02 -23.54
C GLU A 5 -13.19 -7.68 -22.18
N LYS A 6 -14.10 -6.69 -22.11
CA LYS A 6 -14.82 -6.33 -20.88
C LYS A 6 -15.64 -7.51 -20.34
N ALA A 7 -16.36 -8.21 -21.21
CA ALA A 7 -17.18 -9.36 -20.84
C ALA A 7 -16.34 -10.53 -20.31
N LYS A 8 -15.22 -10.87 -21.00
CA LYS A 8 -14.27 -11.90 -20.53
C LYS A 8 -13.64 -11.51 -19.19
N TRP A 9 -13.25 -10.25 -19.04
CA TRP A 9 -12.70 -9.76 -17.78
C TRP A 9 -13.71 -9.87 -16.64
N LEU A 10 -14.97 -9.48 -16.86
CA LEU A 10 -16.05 -9.60 -15.86
C LEU A 10 -16.37 -11.05 -15.51
N GLN A 11 -16.30 -11.97 -16.46
CA GLN A 11 -16.53 -13.39 -16.21
C GLN A 11 -15.53 -13.95 -15.18
N ILE A 12 -14.27 -13.49 -15.24
CA ILE A 12 -13.20 -13.91 -14.35
C ILE A 12 -13.23 -13.15 -13.01
N ASN A 13 -13.47 -11.83 -13.06
CA ASN A 13 -13.19 -10.93 -11.92
C ASN A 13 -14.45 -10.39 -11.21
N TYR A 14 -15.64 -10.62 -11.73
CA TYR A 14 -16.89 -10.10 -11.16
C TYR A 14 -17.93 -11.18 -10.93
N GLY A 15 -18.24 -11.97 -11.95
CA GLY A 15 -19.25 -13.03 -11.84
C GLY A 15 -19.31 -13.90 -13.08
N ASN A 16 -19.48 -15.19 -12.88
CA ASN A 16 -19.41 -16.20 -13.94
C ASN A 16 -20.72 -16.31 -14.75
N TYR A 17 -21.24 -15.17 -15.23
CA TYR A 17 -22.36 -15.16 -16.18
C TYR A 17 -21.86 -15.51 -17.59
N PRO A 18 -22.70 -16.11 -18.45
CA PRO A 18 -22.34 -16.36 -19.84
C PRO A 18 -21.96 -15.08 -20.58
N LEU A 19 -20.97 -15.15 -21.48
CA LEU A 19 -20.55 -14.00 -22.30
C LEU A 19 -21.71 -13.39 -23.08
N LYS A 20 -22.64 -14.22 -23.57
CA LYS A 20 -23.84 -13.74 -24.27
C LYS A 20 -24.65 -12.78 -23.41
N TRP A 21 -24.87 -13.12 -22.14
CA TRP A 21 -25.57 -12.26 -21.18
C TRP A 21 -24.87 -10.91 -21.04
N TYR A 22 -23.54 -10.88 -20.91
CA TYR A 22 -22.81 -9.62 -20.86
C TYR A 22 -22.93 -8.80 -22.14
N LEU A 23 -22.95 -9.44 -23.30
CA LEU A 23 -22.96 -8.77 -24.61
C LEU A 23 -24.35 -8.32 -25.09
N GLU A 24 -25.42 -8.85 -24.49
CA GLU A 24 -26.82 -8.51 -24.81
C GLU A 24 -27.16 -7.04 -24.58
N ASP A 25 -26.56 -6.41 -23.58
CA ASP A 25 -26.79 -5.00 -23.26
C ASP A 25 -25.45 -4.28 -23.02
N LYS A 26 -25.07 -3.46 -24.00
CA LYS A 26 -23.83 -2.68 -23.95
C LYS A 26 -23.82 -1.66 -22.79
N LYS A 27 -24.94 -1.02 -22.48
CA LYS A 27 -25.00 -0.05 -21.37
C LYS A 27 -24.80 -0.76 -20.04
N ARG A 28 -25.44 -1.91 -19.85
CA ARG A 28 -25.23 -2.78 -18.67
C ARG A 28 -23.78 -3.23 -18.57
N LEU A 29 -23.20 -3.73 -19.67
CA LEU A 29 -21.80 -4.16 -19.73
C LEU A 29 -20.86 -3.04 -19.27
N ASP A 30 -21.01 -1.85 -19.84
CA ASP A 30 -20.15 -0.71 -19.52
C ASP A 30 -20.31 -0.27 -18.07
N ALA A 31 -21.53 -0.23 -17.55
CA ALA A 31 -21.79 0.15 -16.15
C ALA A 31 -21.18 -0.85 -15.15
N ILE A 32 -21.40 -2.15 -15.35
CA ILE A 32 -20.84 -3.20 -14.49
C ILE A 32 -19.32 -3.20 -14.58
N TYR A 33 -18.77 -3.14 -15.80
CA TYR A 33 -17.33 -3.09 -16.03
C TYR A 33 -16.68 -1.91 -15.32
N GLN A 34 -17.20 -0.69 -15.50
CA GLN A 34 -16.64 0.50 -14.86
C GLN A 34 -16.65 0.42 -13.33
N LYS A 35 -17.71 -0.14 -12.74
CA LYS A 35 -17.81 -0.30 -11.29
C LYS A 35 -16.83 -1.36 -10.78
N ALA A 36 -16.85 -2.55 -11.36
CA ALA A 36 -16.02 -3.68 -10.95
C ALA A 36 -14.52 -3.39 -11.16
N TYR A 37 -14.18 -2.78 -12.31
CA TYR A 37 -12.79 -2.43 -12.62
C TYR A 37 -12.23 -1.35 -11.69
N ARG A 38 -13.03 -0.33 -11.34
CA ARG A 38 -12.61 0.66 -10.32
C ARG A 38 -12.33 0.02 -8.97
N LEU A 39 -13.21 -0.89 -8.53
CA LEU A 39 -13.02 -1.58 -7.27
C LEU A 39 -11.78 -2.48 -7.30
N TYR A 40 -11.55 -3.18 -8.41
CA TYR A 40 -10.36 -3.99 -8.62
C TYR A 40 -9.06 -3.17 -8.51
N LEU A 41 -8.99 -2.03 -9.21
CA LEU A 41 -7.84 -1.12 -9.15
C LEU A 41 -7.64 -0.57 -7.74
N ARG A 42 -8.72 -0.19 -7.05
CA ARG A 42 -8.65 0.25 -5.66
C ARG A 42 -8.08 -0.84 -4.75
N ASN A 43 -8.56 -2.07 -4.87
CA ASN A 43 -8.06 -3.18 -4.05
C ASN A 43 -6.58 -3.48 -4.31
N ILE A 44 -6.11 -3.35 -5.56
CA ILE A 44 -4.68 -3.45 -5.88
C ILE A 44 -3.91 -2.32 -5.17
N GLN A 45 -4.38 -1.09 -5.29
CA GLN A 45 -3.74 0.06 -4.66
C GLN A 45 -3.70 -0.08 -3.14
N ASP A 46 -4.77 -0.55 -2.53
CA ASP A 46 -4.88 -0.77 -1.09
C ASP A 46 -3.85 -1.82 -0.64
N ARG A 47 -3.70 -2.95 -1.36
CA ARG A 47 -2.67 -3.95 -1.06
C ARG A 47 -1.24 -3.43 -1.21
N VAL A 48 -1.00 -2.61 -2.23
CA VAL A 48 0.32 -1.97 -2.43
C VAL A 48 0.61 -1.00 -1.28
N ASN A 49 -0.40 -0.23 -0.87
CA ASN A 49 -0.28 0.71 0.24
C ASN A 49 -0.05 -0.02 1.58
N GLU A 50 -0.79 -1.09 1.85
CA GLU A 50 -0.60 -1.95 3.03
C GLU A 50 0.82 -2.52 3.08
N THR A 51 1.31 -3.06 1.95
CA THR A 51 2.66 -3.61 1.86
C THR A 51 3.71 -2.52 2.12
N ARG A 52 3.55 -1.35 1.51
CA ARG A 52 4.45 -0.21 1.71
C ARG A 52 4.42 0.29 3.15
N GLN A 53 3.24 0.35 3.77
CA GLN A 53 3.08 0.77 5.16
C GLN A 53 3.78 -0.23 6.10
N ALA A 54 3.60 -1.53 5.88
CA ALA A 54 4.28 -2.56 6.67
C ALA A 54 5.81 -2.45 6.58
N GLU A 55 6.36 -2.12 5.42
CA GLU A 55 7.80 -1.87 5.28
C GLU A 55 8.25 -0.58 6.00
N LEU A 56 7.47 0.50 5.94
CA LEU A 56 7.73 1.72 6.71
C LEU A 56 7.67 1.47 8.22
N ASP A 57 6.70 0.67 8.68
CA ASP A 57 6.56 0.32 10.10
C ASP A 57 7.77 -0.47 10.60
N LYS A 58 8.29 -1.42 9.80
CA LYS A 58 9.54 -2.13 10.10
C LYS A 58 10.75 -1.20 10.16
N VAL A 59 10.84 -0.22 9.28
CA VAL A 59 11.90 0.81 9.34
C VAL A 59 11.76 1.65 10.61
N GLY A 60 10.54 2.07 10.94
CA GLY A 60 10.25 2.83 12.17
C GLY A 60 10.58 2.06 13.44
N GLU A 61 10.28 0.76 13.47
CA GLU A 61 10.60 -0.11 14.60
C GLU A 61 12.12 -0.25 14.79
N ARG A 62 12.86 -0.54 13.72
CA ARG A 62 14.34 -0.60 13.78
C ARG A 62 14.94 0.73 14.26
N MET A 63 14.37 1.84 13.80
CA MET A 63 14.81 3.18 14.20
C MET A 63 14.57 3.43 15.70
N ARG A 64 13.39 3.06 16.22
CA ARG A 64 13.08 3.15 17.66
C ARG A 64 13.97 2.25 18.51
N GLN A 65 14.23 1.03 18.06
CA GLN A 65 15.14 0.10 18.74
C GLN A 65 16.56 0.67 18.80
N ALA A 66 17.12 1.12 17.68
CA ALA A 66 18.44 1.73 17.65
C ALA A 66 18.53 2.99 18.53
N TYR A 67 17.48 3.80 18.58
CA TYR A 67 17.42 4.97 19.45
C TYR A 67 17.48 4.58 20.93
N ALA A 68 16.69 3.58 21.34
CA ALA A 68 16.66 3.08 22.71
C ALA A 68 17.99 2.42 23.11
N GLU A 69 18.64 1.71 22.19
CA GLU A 69 19.95 1.10 22.44
C GLU A 69 21.07 2.12 22.63
N VAL A 70 21.11 3.18 21.81
CA VAL A 70 22.18 4.18 21.84
C VAL A 70 21.98 5.23 22.93
N TYR A 71 20.76 5.72 23.11
CA TYR A 71 20.47 6.85 23.99
C TYR A 71 19.79 6.42 25.31
N HIS A 72 19.45 5.14 25.46
CA HIS A 72 18.73 4.61 26.64
C HIS A 72 17.45 5.38 26.96
N ALA A 73 16.78 5.85 25.91
CA ALA A 73 15.61 6.73 25.99
C ALA A 73 14.50 6.28 25.02
N ASN A 74 13.26 6.72 25.29
CA ASN A 74 12.12 6.42 24.44
C ASN A 74 11.97 7.47 23.34
N TYR A 75 12.10 7.06 22.09
CA TYR A 75 11.98 7.95 20.94
C TYR A 75 10.65 8.73 20.89
N ASP A 76 9.52 8.08 21.18
CA ASP A 76 8.20 8.71 21.01
C ASP A 76 7.95 9.79 22.07
N GLU A 77 8.45 9.58 23.29
CA GLU A 77 8.43 10.56 24.38
C GLU A 77 9.34 11.75 24.07
N ASP A 78 10.60 11.47 23.68
CA ASP A 78 11.58 12.49 23.32
C ASP A 78 11.17 13.28 22.08
N PHE A 79 10.55 12.62 21.09
CA PHE A 79 10.02 13.28 19.89
C PHE A 79 8.85 14.20 20.23
N SER A 80 7.98 13.78 21.15
CA SER A 80 6.86 14.60 21.62
C SER A 80 7.36 15.83 22.40
N ALA A 81 8.43 15.69 23.17
CA ALA A 81 9.05 16.78 23.92
C ALA A 81 9.85 17.76 23.04
N ASN A 82 10.71 17.24 22.15
CA ASN A 82 11.52 18.05 21.24
C ASN A 82 11.79 17.33 19.91
N ARG A 83 10.96 17.63 18.92
CA ARG A 83 11.05 17.02 17.58
C ARG A 83 12.38 17.28 16.88
N LEU A 84 12.94 18.48 16.99
CA LEU A 84 14.15 18.87 16.23
C LEU A 84 15.38 18.13 16.76
N GLU A 85 15.57 18.15 18.08
CA GLU A 85 16.68 17.46 18.74
C GLU A 85 16.59 15.95 18.52
N THR A 86 15.40 15.37 18.71
CA THR A 86 15.19 13.94 18.51
C THR A 86 15.42 13.53 17.06
N HIS A 87 15.02 14.37 16.09
CA HIS A 87 15.34 14.14 14.68
C HIS A 87 16.86 14.14 14.42
N HIS A 88 17.61 15.11 14.96
CA HIS A 88 19.06 15.16 14.83
C HIS A 88 19.73 13.90 15.39
N ARG A 89 19.30 13.47 16.59
CA ARG A 89 19.80 12.24 17.23
C ARG A 89 19.53 10.99 16.42
N VAL A 90 18.31 10.84 15.88
CA VAL A 90 17.96 9.70 15.00
C VAL A 90 18.77 9.71 13.71
N GLN A 91 19.00 10.88 13.11
CA GLN A 91 19.83 10.99 11.90
C GLN A 91 21.30 10.66 12.18
N ALA A 92 21.84 11.04 13.34
CA ALA A 92 23.21 10.71 13.73
C ALA A 92 23.45 9.20 13.78
N ILE A 93 22.44 8.41 14.16
CA ILE A 93 22.49 6.95 14.22
C ILE A 93 21.86 6.25 13.01
N ARG A 94 21.61 6.97 11.92
CA ARG A 94 20.89 6.45 10.73
C ARG A 94 21.45 5.13 10.20
N HIS A 95 22.76 4.96 10.25
CA HIS A 95 23.46 3.78 9.76
C HIS A 95 23.10 2.48 10.52
N LEU A 96 22.53 2.57 11.73
CA LEU A 96 22.13 1.41 12.54
C LEU A 96 20.77 0.82 12.14
N TRP A 97 19.87 1.64 11.60
CA TRP A 97 18.48 1.23 11.31
C TRP A 97 18.09 1.36 9.85
N ASN A 98 18.80 2.18 9.08
CA ASN A 98 18.58 2.32 7.65
C ASN A 98 19.37 1.26 6.90
N VAL A 99 18.74 0.10 6.70
CA VAL A 99 19.29 -0.95 5.84
C VAL A 99 19.16 -0.49 4.39
N SER A 100 20.22 0.11 3.85
CA SER A 100 20.32 0.37 2.42
C SER A 100 20.14 -0.96 1.69
N VAL A 101 18.99 -1.16 1.06
CA VAL A 101 18.85 -2.22 0.05
C VAL A 101 19.76 -1.80 -1.09
N VAL A 102 20.90 -2.48 -1.23
CA VAL A 102 21.74 -2.39 -2.42
C VAL A 102 20.84 -2.77 -3.59
N ALA A 103 20.53 -1.79 -4.44
CA ALA A 103 19.80 -1.94 -5.68
C ALA A 103 20.69 -2.58 -6.76
#